data_AF-A0A934Z7Q0-F1
#
_entry.id   AF-A0A934Z7Q0-F1
#
_cell.length_a   1.000
_cell.length_b   1.000
_cell.length_c   1.000
_cell.angle_alpha   90.00
_cell.angle_beta   90.00
_cell.angle_gamma   90.00
#
_symmetry.space_group_name_H-M   'P 1'
#
loop_
_entity.id
_entity.type
_entity.pdbx_description
1 polymer ?
#
loop_
_entity_poly.entity_id
_entity_poly.type
_entity_poly.pdbx_seq_one_letter_code
_entity_poly.pdbx_strand_id
1 'polypeptide(L)'
;MTLSPAEEEEFASFPDPLRALVSAELAAGNAIAALGHGFPAAPCGAYLMLAQPVDDARRVSTGEIAFYDRNGSSYAGEFTDHQRHFFVVEPPRPPEPAPDMDAIRKQLESDDWQHGRTLHRTEEEVDPESLVGRFQASMEIDYEKWREGIGYDLELLSQATPKELERIEAMVQDRREADWRDIAALAALGTPTAQASLRRALASGDSRIQMAVLEYAPDAATESQRIAVLVQALERATLYGGLSQALDHIASFHPPPIVDTLLRGLMERDGATACQFAGMVYFLFGKAASPFDWDHRPFFLRFNTDDLEEREVVVRELLATIGKDPSRYIKPEPLAP
;
A
#
# COMPACT_ATOMS: atom_id res chain seq x y z
N MET A 1 22.90 19.33 20.97
CA MET A 1 23.65 19.26 19.71
C MET A 1 23.80 20.66 19.17
N THR A 2 24.97 21.04 18.67
CA THR A 2 25.12 22.27 17.88
C THR A 2 24.76 21.92 16.45
N LEU A 3 23.85 22.68 15.84
CA LEU A 3 23.51 22.49 14.42
C LEU A 3 24.76 22.77 13.56
N SER A 4 24.94 22.00 12.50
CA SER A 4 25.88 22.35 11.44
C SER A 4 25.39 23.57 10.67
N PRO A 5 26.27 24.29 9.94
CA PRO A 5 25.85 25.47 9.18
C PRO A 5 24.71 25.21 8.18
N ALA A 6 24.66 24.02 7.57
CA ALA A 6 23.58 23.62 6.67
C ALA A 6 22.26 23.40 7.42
N GLU A 7 22.32 22.79 8.61
CA GLU A 7 21.14 22.62 9.47
C GLU A 7 20.65 23.96 10.06
N GLU A 8 21.55 24.92 10.29
CA GLU A 8 21.18 26.29 10.68
C GLU A 8 20.44 27.03 9.56
N GLU A 9 20.91 26.91 8.31
CA GLU A 9 20.23 27.46 7.14
C GLU A 9 18.85 26.83 6.93
N GLU A 10 18.76 25.50 7.06
CA GLU A 10 17.50 24.77 6.96
C GLU A 10 16.53 25.17 8.09
N PHE A 11 16.99 25.25 9.33
CA PHE A 11 16.17 25.72 10.45
C PHE A 11 15.74 27.18 10.27
N ALA A 12 16.53 28.01 9.60
CA ALA A 12 16.15 29.39 9.23
C ALA A 12 15.03 29.46 8.18
N SER A 13 14.64 28.32 7.56
CA SER A 13 13.45 28.25 6.69
C SER A 13 12.14 28.00 7.46
N PHE A 14 12.22 27.51 8.72
CA PHE A 14 11.03 27.18 9.51
C PHE A 14 10.19 28.43 9.80
N PRO A 15 8.86 28.35 9.83
CA PRO A 15 8.01 29.46 10.26
C PRO A 15 8.39 30.04 11.62
N ASP A 16 8.27 31.36 11.77
CA ASP A 16 8.63 32.09 13.01
C ASP A 16 8.09 31.45 14.30
N PRO A 17 6.81 31.00 14.37
CA PRO A 17 6.27 30.42 15.59
C PRO A 17 6.93 29.09 15.98
N LEU A 18 7.30 28.26 15.00
CA LEU A 18 8.02 27.01 15.24
C LEU A 18 9.46 27.27 15.69
N ARG A 19 10.13 28.27 15.09
CA ARG A 19 11.48 28.69 15.55
C ARG A 19 11.46 29.22 16.98
N ALA A 20 10.44 30.01 17.32
CA ALA A 20 10.25 30.53 18.67
C ALA A 20 10.04 29.40 19.69
N LEU A 21 9.23 28.39 19.35
CA LEU A 21 9.03 27.21 20.18
C LEU A 21 10.36 26.48 20.43
N VAL A 22 11.11 26.15 19.38
CA VAL A 22 12.41 25.47 19.51
C VAL A 22 13.38 26.29 20.34
N SER A 23 13.47 27.60 20.12
CA SER A 23 14.34 28.48 20.90
C SER A 23 13.99 28.49 22.38
N ALA A 24 12.69 28.49 22.71
CA ALA A 24 12.22 28.43 24.10
C ALA A 24 12.56 27.08 24.77
N GLU A 25 12.44 25.98 24.05
CA GLU A 25 12.81 24.64 24.54
C GLU A 25 14.32 24.51 24.77
N LEU A 26 15.14 25.02 23.85
CA LEU A 26 16.59 25.05 24.02
C LEU A 26 17.01 25.92 25.22
N ALA A 27 16.36 27.06 25.42
CA ALA A 27 16.58 27.89 26.60
C ALA A 27 16.16 27.20 27.92
N ALA A 28 15.20 26.28 27.85
CA ALA A 28 14.76 25.45 28.98
C ALA A 28 15.65 24.22 29.22
N GLY A 29 16.69 24.00 28.41
CA GLY A 29 17.63 22.90 28.56
C GLY A 29 17.29 21.63 27.77
N ASN A 30 16.28 21.70 26.89
CA ASN A 30 16.05 20.66 25.88
C ASN A 30 17.18 20.71 24.82
N ALA A 31 17.19 19.76 23.89
CA ALA A 31 18.16 19.72 22.81
C ALA A 31 17.51 19.28 21.51
N ILE A 32 18.11 19.64 20.37
CA ILE A 32 17.76 19.05 19.07
C ILE A 32 18.38 17.66 18.99
N ALA A 33 17.56 16.66 18.68
CA ALA A 33 17.97 15.28 18.46
C ALA A 33 18.18 14.97 16.97
N ALA A 34 17.35 15.53 16.09
CA ALA A 34 17.49 15.36 14.64
C ALA A 34 16.87 16.54 13.87
N LEU A 35 17.37 16.79 12.67
CA LEU A 35 16.74 17.61 11.64
C LEU A 35 16.72 16.77 10.35
N GLY A 36 15.60 16.77 9.62
CA GLY A 36 15.48 15.94 8.43
C GLY A 36 14.31 16.33 7.53
N HIS A 37 14.17 15.57 6.45
CA HIS A 37 13.11 15.71 5.45
C HIS A 37 12.30 14.42 5.32
N GLY A 38 11.12 14.53 4.71
CA GLY A 38 10.19 13.41 4.62
C GLY A 38 9.38 13.25 5.90
N PHE A 39 8.69 12.10 6.04
CA PHE A 39 7.65 11.92 7.05
C PHE A 39 8.10 12.34 8.46
N PRO A 40 7.36 13.23 9.16
CA PRO A 40 6.00 13.70 8.82
C PRO A 40 5.92 14.88 7.85
N ALA A 41 7.05 15.48 7.47
CA ALA A 41 7.10 16.59 6.52
C ALA A 41 6.83 16.15 5.07
N ALA A 42 6.13 17.01 4.33
CA ALA A 42 6.03 16.90 2.89
C ALA A 42 7.43 17.07 2.23
N PRO A 43 7.65 16.61 0.98
CA PRO A 43 8.94 16.74 0.31
C PRO A 43 9.46 18.19 0.16
N CYS A 44 8.57 19.18 0.23
CA CYS A 44 8.88 20.61 0.16
C CYS A 44 9.21 21.25 1.52
N GLY A 45 9.26 20.47 2.61
CA GLY A 45 9.54 20.98 3.95
C GLY A 45 10.48 20.10 4.76
N ALA A 46 10.50 20.33 6.07
CA ALA A 46 11.45 19.71 6.99
C ALA A 46 10.83 19.47 8.38
N TYR A 47 11.42 18.55 9.13
CA TYR A 47 11.08 18.31 10.53
C TYR A 47 12.31 18.46 11.43
N LEU A 48 12.06 18.92 12.65
CA LEU A 48 13.03 18.99 13.73
C LEU A 48 12.53 18.15 14.90
N MET A 49 13.32 17.19 15.36
CA MET A 49 13.02 16.36 16.53
C MET A 49 13.75 16.89 17.75
N LEU A 50 13.02 17.10 18.85
CA LEU A 50 13.59 17.42 20.15
C LEU A 50 14.04 16.14 20.88
N ALA A 51 15.03 16.27 21.77
CA ALA A 51 15.56 15.17 22.57
C ALA A 51 14.64 14.81 23.75
N GLN A 52 13.83 15.77 24.21
CA GLN A 52 12.82 15.58 25.24
C GLN A 52 11.48 16.14 24.77
N PRO A 53 10.35 15.64 25.30
CA PRO A 53 9.05 16.20 24.99
C PRO A 53 8.96 17.68 25.41
N VAL A 54 8.16 18.46 24.69
CA VAL A 54 7.92 19.88 25.00
C VAL A 54 7.18 19.98 26.34
N ASP A 55 7.49 21.02 27.10
CA ASP A 55 6.82 21.33 28.36
C ASP A 55 5.29 21.42 28.16
N ASP A 56 4.51 20.81 29.05
CA ASP A 56 3.05 20.75 28.95
C ASP A 56 2.41 22.14 28.83
N ALA A 57 2.98 23.18 29.44
CA ALA A 57 2.46 24.53 29.35
C ALA A 57 2.60 25.14 27.94
N ARG A 58 3.46 24.57 27.08
CA ARG A 58 3.70 24.99 25.70
C ARG A 58 3.05 24.07 24.67
N ARG A 59 2.44 22.96 25.07
CA ARG A 59 1.65 22.05 24.21
C ARG A 59 0.28 22.62 23.87
N VAL A 60 0.28 23.80 23.26
CA VAL A 60 -0.94 24.53 22.92
C VAL A 60 -0.95 24.90 21.45
N SER A 61 -2.07 24.60 20.77
CA SER A 61 -2.31 25.13 19.43
C SER A 61 -2.55 26.64 19.52
N THR A 62 -1.89 27.38 18.64
CA THR A 62 -2.11 28.81 18.46
C THR A 62 -2.83 29.05 17.14
N GLY A 63 -3.12 30.31 16.81
CA GLY A 63 -3.64 30.67 15.50
C GLY A 63 -2.67 30.40 14.35
N GLU A 64 -1.40 30.07 14.61
CA GLU A 64 -0.34 29.92 13.59
C GLU A 64 0.29 28.53 13.57
N ILE A 65 0.28 27.80 14.70
CA ILE A 65 0.76 26.42 14.80
C ILE A 65 -0.28 25.53 15.46
N ALA A 66 -0.43 24.31 14.97
CA ALA A 66 -1.27 23.29 15.56
C ALA A 66 -0.41 22.25 16.29
N PHE A 67 -0.81 21.91 17.52
CA PHE A 67 -0.25 20.79 18.27
C PHE A 67 -1.16 19.57 18.17
N TYR A 68 -0.57 18.39 17.97
CA TYR A 68 -1.26 17.11 18.00
C TYR A 68 -0.51 16.15 18.92
N ASP A 69 -1.23 15.59 19.90
CA ASP A 69 -0.73 14.47 20.69
C ASP A 69 -0.77 13.18 19.87
N ARG A 70 0.35 12.46 19.83
CA ARG A 70 0.51 11.23 19.05
C ARG A 70 0.97 10.10 19.95
N ASN A 71 0.59 8.89 19.60
CA ASN A 71 1.13 7.68 20.23
C ASN A 71 1.87 6.83 19.19
N GLY A 72 2.75 7.48 18.42
CA GLY A 72 3.52 6.85 17.37
C GLY A 72 4.82 6.24 17.90
N SER A 73 5.28 5.17 17.27
CA SER A 73 6.59 4.57 17.56
C SER A 73 7.75 5.47 17.14
N SER A 74 7.53 6.42 16.24
CA SER A 74 8.55 7.35 15.74
C SER A 74 8.59 8.69 16.48
N TYR A 75 7.45 9.16 17.01
CA TYR A 75 7.35 10.42 17.76
C TYR A 75 6.01 10.50 18.53
N ALA A 76 5.98 11.26 19.62
CA ALA A 76 4.83 11.34 20.53
C ALA A 76 4.03 12.64 20.48
N GLY A 77 4.53 13.65 19.79
CA GLY A 77 3.85 14.93 19.64
C GLY A 77 4.37 15.63 18.40
N GLU A 78 3.50 16.36 17.72
CA GLU A 78 3.89 17.17 16.57
C GLU A 78 3.30 18.58 16.68
N PHE A 79 4.13 19.58 16.42
CA PHE A 79 3.74 20.95 16.15
C PHE A 79 3.95 21.20 14.66
N THR A 80 2.97 21.79 13.99
CA THR A 80 3.07 22.04 12.55
C THR A 80 2.39 23.33 12.15
N ASP A 81 2.83 23.89 11.03
CA ASP A 81 2.22 25.06 10.41
C ASP A 81 0.90 24.71 9.68
N HIS A 82 0.15 25.72 9.25
CA HIS A 82 -1.13 25.51 8.56
C HIS A 82 -1.01 24.68 7.28
N GLN A 83 0.11 24.79 6.58
CA GLN A 83 0.36 24.05 5.35
C GLN A 83 0.88 22.63 5.60
N ARG A 84 1.24 22.29 6.84
CA ARG A 84 1.85 21.01 7.21
C ARG A 84 3.11 20.71 6.39
N HIS A 85 3.93 21.73 6.16
CA HIS A 85 5.23 21.59 5.52
C HIS A 85 6.35 21.48 6.55
N PHE A 86 6.23 22.19 7.68
CA PHE A 86 7.25 22.22 8.72
C PHE A 86 6.75 21.60 10.02
N PHE A 87 7.63 20.85 10.68
CA PHE A 87 7.28 20.09 11.88
C PHE A 87 8.32 20.25 12.99
N VAL A 88 7.87 20.43 14.22
CA VAL A 88 8.67 20.18 15.42
C VAL A 88 8.05 18.97 16.14
N VAL A 89 8.81 17.90 16.31
CA VAL A 89 8.32 16.64 16.88
C VAL A 89 8.99 16.29 18.19
N GLU A 90 8.20 15.70 19.09
CA GLU A 90 8.67 15.15 20.36
C GLU A 90 9.21 13.72 20.17
N PRO A 91 10.20 13.27 20.95
CA PRO A 91 10.66 11.88 20.85
C PRO A 91 9.52 10.89 21.16
N PRO A 92 9.58 9.64 20.68
CA PRO A 92 8.56 8.65 20.99
C PRO A 92 8.49 8.40 22.50
N ARG A 93 7.29 8.12 23.01
CA ARG A 93 7.12 7.70 24.41
C ARG A 93 7.87 6.38 24.61
N PRO A 94 8.45 6.14 25.79
CA PRO A 94 8.90 4.80 26.14
C PRO A 94 7.75 3.81 25.89
N PRO A 95 8.02 2.66 25.25
CA PRO A 95 6.98 1.69 24.99
C PRO A 95 6.32 1.29 26.31
N GLU A 96 5.00 1.18 26.31
CA GLU A 96 4.30 0.60 27.45
C GLU A 96 4.87 -0.80 27.72
N PRO A 97 4.92 -1.23 29.00
CA PRO A 97 5.30 -2.60 29.32
C PRO A 97 4.46 -3.57 28.48
N ALA A 98 5.12 -4.58 27.91
CA ALA A 98 4.41 -5.58 27.10
C ALA A 98 3.25 -6.17 27.93
N PRO A 99 2.06 -6.31 27.34
CA PRO A 99 0.95 -6.94 28.04
C PRO A 99 1.35 -8.36 28.45
N ASP A 100 0.91 -8.79 29.63
CA ASP A 100 1.14 -10.15 30.11
C ASP A 100 0.30 -11.12 29.26
N MET A 101 0.92 -11.67 28.22
CA MET A 101 0.27 -12.57 27.27
C MET A 101 -0.23 -13.85 27.95
N ASP A 102 0.40 -14.28 29.04
CA ASP A 102 -0.04 -15.46 29.80
C ASP A 102 -1.25 -15.12 30.66
N ALA A 103 -1.31 -13.93 31.26
CA ALA A 103 -2.52 -13.45 31.93
C ALA A 103 -3.70 -13.29 30.95
N ILE A 104 -3.46 -12.75 29.75
CA ILE A 104 -4.47 -12.65 28.68
C ILE A 104 -4.93 -14.03 28.24
N ARG A 105 -4.00 -14.97 27.98
CA ARG A 105 -4.35 -16.34 27.59
C ARG A 105 -5.18 -17.01 28.68
N LYS A 106 -4.78 -16.90 29.94
CA LYS A 106 -5.52 -17.45 31.09
C LYS A 106 -6.90 -16.82 31.24
N GLN A 107 -7.03 -15.51 30.98
CA GLN A 107 -8.31 -14.82 31.00
C GLN A 107 -9.22 -15.29 29.86
N LEU A 108 -8.69 -15.45 28.65
CA LEU A 108 -9.43 -15.97 27.49
C LEU A 108 -9.79 -17.46 27.63
N GLU A 109 -8.96 -18.25 28.30
CA GLU A 109 -9.27 -19.63 28.66
C GLU A 109 -10.36 -19.71 29.74
N SER A 110 -10.45 -18.71 30.62
CA SER A 110 -11.50 -18.63 31.66
C SER A 110 -12.81 -18.02 31.16
N ASP A 111 -12.75 -17.09 30.21
CA ASP A 111 -13.91 -16.42 29.61
C ASP A 111 -14.41 -17.24 28.42
N ASP A 112 -15.00 -18.40 28.71
CA ASP A 112 -16.04 -19.15 27.97
C ASP A 112 -16.12 -18.99 26.43
N TRP A 113 -14.98 -18.83 25.75
CA TRP A 113 -14.81 -18.68 24.30
C TRP A 113 -15.01 -20.03 23.58
N GLN A 114 -15.40 -21.07 24.31
CA GLN A 114 -15.81 -22.37 23.79
C GLN A 114 -17.23 -22.35 23.19
N HIS A 115 -18.06 -21.34 23.50
CA HIS A 115 -19.44 -21.29 23.02
C HIS A 115 -19.61 -20.75 21.58
N GLY A 116 -18.55 -20.22 20.95
CA GLY A 116 -18.60 -19.65 19.59
C GLY A 116 -18.03 -20.55 18.47
N ARG A 117 -17.24 -21.58 18.81
CA ARG A 117 -16.62 -22.50 17.82
C ARG A 117 -17.42 -23.79 17.58
N THR A 118 -18.60 -23.91 18.16
CA THR A 118 -19.51 -25.04 17.90
C THR A 118 -20.41 -24.78 16.68
N LEU A 119 -19.88 -24.21 15.59
CA LEU A 119 -20.51 -24.37 14.29
C LEU A 119 -20.08 -25.73 13.75
N HIS A 120 -20.89 -26.75 14.03
CA HIS A 120 -20.98 -28.04 13.38
C HIS A 120 -19.94 -28.31 12.27
N ARG A 121 -18.71 -28.63 12.66
CA ARG A 121 -17.79 -29.37 11.79
C ARG A 121 -17.88 -30.81 12.26
N THR A 122 -18.60 -31.63 11.51
CA THR A 122 -18.38 -33.08 11.50
C THR A 122 -16.99 -33.31 10.90
N GLU A 123 -15.93 -32.90 11.61
CA GLU A 123 -14.57 -33.25 11.28
C GLU A 123 -14.43 -34.75 11.51
N GLU A 124 -14.39 -35.52 10.44
CA GLU A 124 -13.37 -36.57 10.43
C GLU A 124 -12.05 -35.86 10.75
N GLU A 125 -11.56 -36.08 11.97
CA GLU A 125 -10.28 -35.59 12.47
C GLU A 125 -9.22 -35.94 11.41
N VAL A 126 -8.73 -34.91 10.72
CA VAL A 126 -7.67 -35.09 9.73
C VAL A 126 -6.42 -35.37 10.53
N ASP A 127 -5.82 -36.54 10.33
CA ASP A 127 -4.53 -36.86 10.92
C ASP A 127 -3.53 -35.74 10.56
N PRO A 128 -3.00 -34.98 11.54
CA PRO A 128 -2.09 -33.86 11.28
C PRO A 128 -0.83 -34.26 10.51
N GLU A 129 -0.42 -35.53 10.64
CA GLU A 129 0.76 -36.07 9.95
C GLU A 129 0.43 -36.53 8.51
N SER A 130 -0.86 -36.62 8.16
CA SER A 130 -1.27 -36.88 6.78
C SER A 130 -0.97 -35.70 5.87
N LEU A 131 -0.87 -35.95 4.57
CA LEU A 131 -0.62 -34.90 3.58
C LEU A 131 -1.73 -33.83 3.60
N VAL A 132 -2.99 -34.25 3.74
CA VAL A 132 -4.13 -33.33 3.87
C VAL A 132 -4.03 -32.51 5.17
N GLY A 133 -3.59 -33.12 6.27
CA GLY A 133 -3.38 -32.44 7.55
C GLY A 133 -2.28 -31.37 7.46
N ARG A 134 -1.17 -31.70 6.82
CA ARG A 134 -0.09 -30.75 6.54
C ARG A 134 -0.52 -29.61 5.63
N PHE A 135 -1.30 -29.91 4.58
CA PHE A 135 -1.88 -28.87 3.73
C PHE A 135 -2.83 -27.98 4.54
N GLN A 136 -3.70 -28.56 5.37
CA GLN A 136 -4.59 -27.81 6.27
C GLN A 136 -3.81 -26.87 7.20
N ALA A 137 -2.73 -27.36 7.82
CA ALA A 137 -1.87 -26.55 8.67
C ALA A 137 -1.20 -25.40 7.89
N SER A 138 -0.89 -25.60 6.60
CA SER A 138 -0.36 -24.53 5.74
C SER A 138 -1.39 -23.42 5.49
N MET A 139 -2.69 -23.72 5.59
CA MET A 139 -3.77 -22.74 5.39
C MET A 139 -3.92 -21.74 6.54
N GLU A 140 -3.41 -22.08 7.72
CA GLU A 140 -3.36 -21.17 8.87
C GLU A 140 -2.29 -20.09 8.63
N ILE A 141 -2.72 -18.82 8.67
CA ILE A 141 -1.83 -17.68 8.48
C ILE A 141 -1.25 -17.25 9.83
N ASP A 142 0.06 -17.30 9.95
CA ASP A 142 0.81 -16.71 11.07
C ASP A 142 1.43 -15.36 10.65
N TYR A 143 2.05 -14.67 11.61
CA TYR A 143 2.66 -13.37 11.38
C TYR A 143 3.75 -13.41 10.31
N GLU A 144 4.58 -14.45 10.30
CA GLU A 144 5.69 -14.58 9.36
C GLU A 144 5.15 -14.82 7.95
N LYS A 145 4.19 -15.74 7.79
CA LYS A 145 3.54 -15.99 6.49
C LYS A 145 2.86 -14.75 5.94
N TRP A 146 2.18 -13.97 6.79
CA TRP A 146 1.58 -12.71 6.38
C TRP A 146 2.64 -11.69 5.95
N ARG A 147 3.71 -11.53 6.73
CA ARG A 147 4.77 -10.54 6.50
C ARG A 147 5.57 -10.85 5.23
N GLU A 148 5.93 -12.11 5.04
CA GLU A 148 6.76 -12.58 3.93
C GLU A 148 5.93 -12.97 2.68
N GLY A 149 4.60 -12.92 2.76
CA GLY A 149 3.71 -13.32 1.67
C GLY A 149 3.79 -14.82 1.34
N ILE A 150 3.97 -15.67 2.35
CA ILE A 150 4.08 -17.13 2.16
C ILE A 150 2.67 -17.72 1.93
N GLY A 151 2.52 -18.43 0.81
CA GLY A 151 1.30 -19.12 0.42
C GLY A 151 1.10 -20.48 1.12
N TYR A 152 0.21 -21.29 0.59
CA TYR A 152 0.06 -22.69 1.02
C TYR A 152 1.27 -23.53 0.59
N ASP A 153 1.45 -24.68 1.22
CA ASP A 153 2.48 -25.66 0.84
C ASP A 153 2.01 -26.43 -0.41
N LEU A 154 2.19 -25.81 -1.58
CA LEU A 154 1.74 -26.36 -2.86
C LEU A 154 2.59 -27.55 -3.34
N GLU A 155 3.79 -27.73 -2.80
CA GLU A 155 4.65 -28.88 -3.13
C GLU A 155 3.99 -30.21 -2.72
N LEU A 156 3.15 -30.18 -1.68
CA LEU A 156 2.36 -31.32 -1.22
C LEU A 156 1.43 -31.86 -2.32
N LEU A 157 0.92 -31.01 -3.20
CA LEU A 157 -0.04 -31.42 -4.24
C LEU A 157 0.59 -32.43 -5.22
N SER A 158 1.91 -32.35 -5.45
CA SER A 158 2.63 -33.30 -6.30
C SER A 158 2.75 -34.72 -5.70
N GLN A 159 2.60 -34.84 -4.39
CA GLN A 159 2.72 -36.09 -3.62
C GLN A 159 1.36 -36.68 -3.24
N ALA A 160 0.29 -35.90 -3.40
CA ALA A 160 -1.05 -36.28 -3.02
C ALA A 160 -1.63 -37.37 -3.92
N THR A 161 -2.33 -38.33 -3.32
CA THR A 161 -3.18 -39.26 -4.04
C THR A 161 -4.39 -38.54 -4.63
N PRO A 162 -5.09 -39.12 -5.64
CA PRO A 162 -6.29 -38.49 -6.20
C PRO A 162 -7.37 -38.17 -5.17
N LYS A 163 -7.57 -39.04 -4.17
CA LYS A 163 -8.54 -38.82 -3.08
C LYS A 163 -8.12 -37.66 -2.16
N GLU A 164 -6.83 -37.50 -1.91
CA GLU A 164 -6.32 -36.38 -1.12
C GLU A 164 -6.43 -35.06 -1.88
N LEU A 165 -6.16 -35.05 -3.19
CA LEU A 165 -6.38 -33.89 -4.05
C LEU A 165 -7.85 -33.46 -4.06
N GLU A 166 -8.80 -34.40 -4.18
CA GLU A 166 -10.23 -34.11 -4.09
C GLU A 166 -10.60 -33.48 -2.73
N ARG A 167 -10.03 -33.97 -1.64
CA ARG A 167 -10.28 -33.43 -0.28
C ARG A 167 -9.68 -32.04 -0.12
N ILE A 168 -8.45 -31.82 -0.60
CA ILE A 168 -7.79 -30.51 -0.58
C ILE A 168 -8.56 -29.50 -1.44
N GLU A 169 -9.01 -29.89 -2.64
CA GLU A 169 -9.80 -29.03 -3.50
C GLU A 169 -11.11 -28.61 -2.82
N ALA A 170 -11.83 -29.55 -2.19
CA ALA A 170 -13.04 -29.24 -1.44
C ALA A 170 -12.77 -28.27 -0.29
N MET A 171 -11.68 -28.45 0.45
CA MET A 171 -11.28 -27.53 1.53
C MET A 171 -11.02 -26.11 1.04
N VAL A 172 -10.37 -25.96 -0.12
CA VAL A 172 -10.11 -24.63 -0.72
C VAL A 172 -11.42 -24.01 -1.21
N GLN A 173 -12.33 -24.80 -1.80
CA GLN A 173 -13.61 -24.30 -2.33
C GLN A 173 -14.63 -23.92 -1.27
N ASP A 174 -14.62 -24.60 -0.12
CA ASP A 174 -15.57 -24.36 0.98
C ASP A 174 -15.26 -23.07 1.76
N ARG A 175 -14.12 -22.42 1.50
CA ARG A 175 -13.78 -21.14 2.12
C ARG A 175 -14.70 -20.04 1.62
N ARG A 176 -15.32 -19.32 2.58
CA ARG A 176 -16.24 -18.21 2.30
C ARG A 176 -15.55 -17.01 1.67
N GLU A 177 -14.30 -16.76 2.06
CA GLU A 177 -13.50 -15.62 1.60
C GLU A 177 -12.31 -16.19 0.85
N ALA A 178 -12.40 -16.19 -0.47
CA ALA A 178 -11.28 -16.52 -1.32
C ALA A 178 -10.20 -15.44 -1.17
N ASP A 179 -8.96 -15.85 -1.00
CA ASP A 179 -7.79 -14.98 -1.13
C ASP A 179 -6.85 -15.45 -2.25
N TRP A 180 -5.73 -14.76 -2.44
CA TRP A 180 -4.78 -15.09 -3.51
C TRP A 180 -4.13 -16.48 -3.34
N ARG A 181 -4.05 -17.01 -2.12
CA ARG A 181 -3.48 -18.35 -1.83
C ARG A 181 -4.44 -19.44 -2.27
N ASP A 182 -5.74 -19.21 -2.10
CA ASP A 182 -6.78 -20.11 -2.64
C ASP A 182 -6.70 -20.16 -4.17
N ILE A 183 -6.48 -19.02 -4.83
CA ILE A 183 -6.27 -18.96 -6.28
C ILE A 183 -5.00 -19.73 -6.71
N ALA A 184 -3.89 -19.54 -6.01
CA ALA A 184 -2.65 -20.27 -6.28
C ALA A 184 -2.83 -21.79 -6.11
N ALA A 185 -3.57 -22.22 -5.09
CA ALA A 185 -3.88 -23.64 -4.87
C ALA A 185 -4.79 -24.22 -5.95
N LEU A 186 -5.86 -23.51 -6.33
CA LEU A 186 -6.74 -23.93 -7.43
C LEU A 186 -5.97 -24.02 -8.76
N ALA A 187 -5.06 -23.08 -9.02
CA ALA A 187 -4.19 -23.12 -10.19
C ALA A 187 -3.28 -24.35 -10.18
N ALA A 188 -2.65 -24.64 -9.04
CA ALA A 188 -1.76 -25.79 -8.88
C ALA A 188 -2.50 -27.14 -8.95
N LEU A 189 -3.76 -27.21 -8.46
CA LEU A 189 -4.61 -28.38 -8.58
C LEU A 189 -4.97 -28.70 -10.04
N GLY A 190 -5.26 -27.67 -10.84
CA GLY A 190 -5.48 -27.81 -12.29
C GLY A 190 -6.68 -28.67 -12.71
N THR A 191 -7.52 -29.13 -11.76
CA THR A 191 -8.67 -29.98 -12.06
C THR A 191 -9.74 -29.20 -12.84
N PRO A 192 -10.65 -29.87 -13.57
CA PRO A 192 -11.74 -29.19 -14.27
C PRO A 192 -12.61 -28.31 -13.36
N THR A 193 -12.82 -28.75 -12.11
CA THR A 193 -13.60 -28.00 -11.11
C THR A 193 -12.81 -26.78 -10.62
N ALA A 194 -11.51 -26.92 -10.35
CA ALA A 194 -10.64 -25.80 -9.98
C ALA A 194 -10.56 -24.75 -11.10
N GLN A 195 -10.45 -25.19 -12.35
CA GLN A 195 -10.49 -24.31 -13.52
C GLN A 195 -11.82 -23.57 -13.65
N ALA A 196 -12.95 -24.23 -13.35
CA ALA A 196 -14.24 -23.56 -13.31
C ALA A 196 -14.31 -22.51 -12.18
N SER A 197 -13.72 -22.80 -11.01
CA SER A 197 -13.61 -21.85 -9.90
C SER A 197 -12.76 -20.64 -10.25
N LEU A 198 -11.61 -20.83 -10.92
CA LEU A 198 -10.75 -19.73 -11.39
C LEU A 198 -11.48 -18.80 -12.38
N ARG A 199 -12.26 -19.37 -13.32
CA ARG A 199 -13.08 -18.56 -14.24
C ARG A 199 -14.18 -17.77 -13.53
N ARG A 200 -14.79 -18.33 -12.47
CA ARG A 200 -15.75 -17.59 -11.63
C ARG A 200 -15.06 -16.47 -10.85
N ALA A 201 -13.88 -16.75 -10.30
CA ALA A 201 -13.07 -15.77 -9.57
C ALA A 201 -12.69 -14.58 -10.47
N LEU A 202 -12.33 -14.84 -11.73
CA LEU A 202 -12.08 -13.80 -12.73
C LEU A 202 -13.30 -12.90 -12.99
N ALA A 203 -14.52 -13.43 -12.82
CA ALA A 203 -15.77 -12.70 -12.98
C ALA A 203 -16.30 -12.02 -11.69
N SER A 204 -15.62 -12.19 -10.54
CA SER A 204 -16.12 -11.75 -9.22
C SER A 204 -16.16 -10.24 -9.01
N GLY A 205 -15.41 -9.46 -9.81
CA GLY A 205 -15.27 -8.01 -9.66
C GLY A 205 -14.32 -7.56 -8.54
N ASP A 206 -13.77 -8.47 -7.72
CA ASP A 206 -12.67 -8.15 -6.79
C ASP A 206 -11.35 -8.10 -7.56
N SER A 207 -10.78 -6.90 -7.69
CA SER A 207 -9.54 -6.70 -8.45
C SER A 207 -8.36 -7.50 -7.90
N ARG A 208 -8.26 -7.74 -6.59
CA ARG A 208 -7.14 -8.53 -6.03
C ARG A 208 -7.24 -9.99 -6.44
N ILE A 209 -8.44 -10.55 -6.38
CA ILE A 209 -8.70 -11.92 -6.81
C ILE A 209 -8.49 -12.06 -8.31
N GLN A 210 -8.95 -11.10 -9.10
CA GLN A 210 -8.72 -11.09 -10.53
C GLN A 210 -7.23 -11.02 -10.88
N MET A 211 -6.44 -10.17 -10.19
CA MET A 211 -4.98 -10.12 -10.38
C MET A 211 -4.32 -11.44 -10.03
N ALA A 212 -4.69 -12.05 -8.90
CA ALA A 212 -4.18 -13.37 -8.53
C ALA A 212 -4.49 -14.43 -9.60
N VAL A 213 -5.67 -14.40 -10.22
CA VAL A 213 -5.98 -15.32 -11.33
C VAL A 213 -5.06 -15.08 -12.53
N LEU A 214 -4.83 -13.82 -12.90
CA LEU A 214 -3.93 -13.48 -14.01
C LEU A 214 -2.46 -13.86 -13.74
N GLU A 215 -2.05 -13.88 -12.48
CA GLU A 215 -0.71 -14.28 -12.04
C GLU A 215 -0.52 -15.79 -12.00
N TYR A 216 -1.37 -16.50 -11.26
CA TYR A 216 -1.19 -17.94 -11.00
C TYR A 216 -1.82 -18.83 -12.09
N ALA A 217 -2.83 -18.34 -12.81
CA ALA A 217 -3.55 -19.09 -13.83
C ALA A 217 -3.84 -18.24 -15.08
N PRO A 218 -2.82 -17.70 -15.77
CA PRO A 218 -3.02 -16.83 -16.93
C PRO A 218 -3.86 -17.48 -18.03
N ASP A 219 -3.75 -18.80 -18.21
CA ASP A 219 -4.51 -19.56 -19.21
C ASP A 219 -6.01 -19.67 -18.89
N ALA A 220 -6.44 -19.34 -17.66
CA ALA A 220 -7.85 -19.27 -17.30
C ALA A 220 -8.54 -18.04 -17.91
N ALA A 221 -7.77 -17.05 -18.38
CA ALA A 221 -8.26 -15.83 -18.99
C ALA A 221 -7.90 -15.77 -20.49
N THR A 222 -8.88 -15.40 -21.31
CA THR A 222 -8.58 -14.95 -22.68
C THR A 222 -7.87 -13.60 -22.65
N GLU A 223 -7.15 -13.27 -23.73
CA GLU A 223 -6.48 -11.97 -23.86
C GLU A 223 -7.46 -10.79 -23.67
N SER A 224 -8.65 -10.87 -24.25
CA SER A 224 -9.67 -9.83 -24.11
C SER A 224 -10.16 -9.67 -22.66
N GLN A 225 -10.31 -10.77 -21.92
CA GLN A 225 -10.64 -10.72 -20.50
C GLN A 225 -9.50 -10.12 -19.68
N ARG A 226 -8.26 -10.50 -19.96
CA ARG A 226 -7.08 -9.92 -19.31
C ARG A 226 -7.01 -8.40 -19.52
N ILE A 227 -7.26 -7.93 -20.74
CA ILE A 227 -7.34 -6.50 -21.05
C ILE A 227 -8.45 -5.82 -20.25
N ALA A 228 -9.67 -6.40 -20.26
CA ALA A 228 -10.82 -5.81 -19.58
C ALA A 228 -10.60 -5.68 -18.07
N VAL A 229 -10.04 -6.71 -17.44
CA VAL A 229 -9.71 -6.72 -16.01
C VAL A 229 -8.65 -5.66 -15.69
N LEU A 230 -7.57 -5.56 -16.46
CA LEU A 230 -6.52 -4.57 -16.21
C LEU A 230 -7.01 -3.14 -16.43
N VAL A 231 -7.83 -2.89 -17.46
CA VAL A 231 -8.47 -1.59 -17.67
C VAL A 231 -9.37 -1.24 -16.49
N GLN A 232 -10.21 -2.18 -16.02
CA GLN A 232 -11.07 -1.96 -14.87
C GLN A 232 -10.26 -1.65 -13.59
N ALA A 233 -9.13 -2.33 -13.38
CA ALA A 233 -8.24 -2.08 -12.26
C ALA A 233 -7.63 -0.67 -12.32
N LEU A 234 -7.14 -0.23 -13.48
CA LEU A 234 -6.64 1.13 -13.67
C LEU A 234 -7.71 2.21 -13.40
N GLU A 235 -8.96 1.94 -13.80
CA GLU A 235 -10.05 2.90 -13.64
C GLU A 235 -10.56 3.01 -12.20
N ARG A 236 -10.42 1.96 -11.37
CA ARG A 236 -11.17 1.85 -10.11
C ARG A 236 -10.35 1.43 -8.90
N ALA A 237 -9.32 0.60 -9.05
CA ALA A 237 -8.57 0.07 -7.92
C ALA A 237 -7.79 1.19 -7.22
N THR A 238 -7.57 1.03 -5.92
CA THR A 238 -6.70 1.90 -5.12
C THR A 238 -5.31 1.29 -5.00
N LEU A 239 -4.33 2.09 -4.60
CA LEU A 239 -3.04 1.56 -4.14
C LEU A 239 -3.29 0.55 -3.01
N TYR A 240 -2.61 -0.60 -3.08
CA TYR A 240 -2.84 -1.80 -2.23
C TYR A 240 -4.21 -2.49 -2.37
N GLY A 241 -5.16 -1.89 -3.10
CA GLY A 241 -6.45 -2.49 -3.48
C GLY A 241 -6.42 -3.26 -4.80
N GLY A 242 -5.23 -3.68 -5.25
CA GLY A 242 -5.03 -4.39 -6.52
C GLY A 242 -4.38 -3.56 -7.63
N LEU A 243 -4.23 -2.24 -7.46
CA LEU A 243 -3.61 -1.40 -8.49
C LEU A 243 -2.13 -1.70 -8.71
N SER A 244 -1.37 -1.93 -7.63
CA SER A 244 0.06 -2.23 -7.70
C SER A 244 0.32 -3.50 -8.51
N GLN A 245 -0.44 -4.57 -8.23
CA GLN A 245 -0.37 -5.83 -8.97
C GLN A 245 -0.77 -5.66 -10.44
N ALA A 246 -1.79 -4.83 -10.72
CA ALA A 246 -2.16 -4.52 -12.09
C ALA A 246 -1.00 -3.83 -12.85
N LEU A 247 -0.31 -2.88 -12.21
CA LEU A 247 0.84 -2.20 -12.81
C LEU A 247 2.00 -3.18 -13.09
N ASP A 248 2.27 -4.13 -12.19
CA ASP A 248 3.29 -5.17 -12.40
C ASP A 248 2.98 -6.03 -13.64
N HIS A 249 1.71 -6.43 -13.81
CA HIS A 249 1.28 -7.12 -15.03
C HIS A 249 1.43 -6.25 -16.28
N ILE A 250 1.09 -4.97 -16.20
CA ILE A 250 1.12 -4.03 -17.33
C ILE A 250 2.55 -3.82 -17.84
N ALA A 251 3.55 -3.84 -16.97
CA ALA A 251 4.95 -3.73 -17.35
C ALA A 251 5.35 -4.77 -18.43
N SER A 252 4.76 -5.97 -18.40
CA SER A 252 5.00 -7.03 -19.39
C SER A 252 3.86 -7.23 -20.41
N PHE A 253 2.66 -6.69 -20.14
CA PHE A 253 1.47 -6.85 -20.98
C PHE A 253 0.69 -5.54 -21.11
N HIS A 254 0.98 -4.76 -22.15
CA HIS A 254 0.45 -3.40 -22.35
C HIS A 254 -0.12 -3.18 -23.77
N PRO A 255 -1.15 -3.94 -24.20
CA PRO A 255 -1.86 -3.66 -25.44
C PRO A 255 -2.45 -2.23 -25.44
N PRO A 256 -2.74 -1.67 -26.64
CA PRO A 256 -3.15 -0.26 -26.79
C PRO A 256 -4.29 0.22 -25.87
N PRO A 257 -5.35 -0.56 -25.56
CA PRO A 257 -6.39 -0.12 -24.64
C PRO A 257 -5.89 0.17 -23.22
N ILE A 258 -4.90 -0.58 -22.74
CA ILE A 258 -4.31 -0.38 -21.41
C ILE A 258 -3.50 0.91 -21.39
N VAL A 259 -2.67 1.13 -22.42
CA VAL A 259 -1.85 2.35 -22.56
C VAL A 259 -2.75 3.58 -22.66
N ASP A 260 -3.84 3.50 -23.41
CA ASP A 260 -4.82 4.59 -23.53
C ASP A 260 -5.46 4.92 -22.17
N THR A 261 -5.86 3.90 -21.40
CA THR A 261 -6.42 4.08 -20.05
C THR A 261 -5.41 4.69 -19.07
N LEU A 262 -4.13 4.28 -19.11
CA LEU A 262 -3.08 4.93 -18.31
C LEU A 262 -2.96 6.42 -18.64
N LEU A 263 -2.92 6.76 -19.93
CA LEU A 263 -2.77 8.15 -20.39
C LEU A 263 -3.98 9.02 -20.02
N ARG A 264 -5.21 8.50 -20.14
CA ARG A 264 -6.42 9.20 -19.66
C ARG A 264 -6.40 9.37 -18.14
N GLY A 265 -5.98 8.33 -17.42
CA GLY A 265 -5.91 8.33 -15.97
C GLY A 265 -4.99 9.38 -15.37
N LEU A 266 -4.01 9.89 -16.13
CA LEU A 266 -3.16 11.01 -15.70
C LEU A 266 -3.97 12.27 -15.34
N MET A 267 -5.11 12.52 -16.00
CA MET A 267 -6.00 13.63 -15.69
C MET A 267 -7.20 13.21 -14.84
N GLU A 268 -7.68 11.98 -15.00
CA GLU A 268 -8.95 11.51 -14.42
C GLU A 268 -8.81 10.94 -12.98
N ARG A 269 -7.62 10.54 -12.55
CA ARG A 269 -7.39 9.90 -11.25
C ARG A 269 -6.83 10.88 -10.21
N ASP A 270 -6.78 10.48 -8.95
CA ASP A 270 -6.16 11.26 -7.88
C ASP A 270 -4.65 11.44 -8.10
N GLY A 271 -4.03 12.43 -7.44
CA GLY A 271 -2.63 12.80 -7.67
C GLY A 271 -1.64 11.67 -7.39
N ALA A 272 -1.91 10.84 -6.37
CA ALA A 272 -1.06 9.71 -6.03
C ALA A 272 -1.14 8.65 -7.13
N THR A 273 -2.35 8.32 -7.62
CA THR A 273 -2.52 7.40 -8.76
C THR A 273 -1.93 7.98 -10.06
N ALA A 274 -2.11 9.27 -10.33
CA ALA A 274 -1.58 9.93 -11.53
C ALA A 274 -0.04 9.90 -11.58
N CYS A 275 0.61 10.14 -10.44
CA CYS A 275 2.06 9.92 -10.27
C CYS A 275 2.44 8.48 -10.63
N GLN A 276 1.61 7.52 -10.22
CA GLN A 276 1.86 6.12 -10.52
C GLN A 276 1.76 5.81 -12.02
N PHE A 277 0.76 6.38 -12.69
CA PHE A 277 0.57 6.20 -14.12
C PHE A 277 1.67 6.89 -14.93
N ALA A 278 2.14 8.06 -14.49
CA ALA A 278 3.22 8.77 -15.13
C ALA A 278 4.50 7.93 -15.15
N GLY A 279 4.88 7.33 -14.02
CA GLY A 279 6.04 6.43 -13.92
C GLY A 279 5.92 5.22 -14.85
N MET A 280 4.75 4.56 -14.87
CA MET A 280 4.50 3.42 -15.75
C MET A 280 4.55 3.81 -17.23
N VAL A 281 3.87 4.89 -17.64
CA VAL A 281 3.91 5.38 -19.03
C VAL A 281 5.34 5.72 -19.45
N TYR A 282 6.10 6.41 -18.60
CA TYR A 282 7.48 6.78 -18.90
C TYR A 282 8.36 5.54 -19.17
N PHE A 283 8.19 4.49 -18.35
CA PHE A 283 8.84 3.20 -18.55
C PHE A 283 8.40 2.50 -19.85
N LEU A 284 7.10 2.40 -20.12
CA LEU A 284 6.57 1.72 -21.31
C LEU A 284 7.02 2.37 -22.64
N PHE A 285 7.36 3.66 -22.62
CA PHE A 285 7.90 4.39 -23.76
C PHE A 285 9.44 4.46 -23.78
N GLY A 286 10.10 3.65 -22.96
CA GLY A 286 11.56 3.50 -22.93
C GLY A 286 12.31 4.73 -22.42
N LYS A 287 11.65 5.56 -21.60
CA LYS A 287 12.25 6.78 -21.04
C LYS A 287 12.84 6.58 -19.64
N ALA A 288 12.56 5.44 -19.01
CA ALA A 288 13.10 5.00 -17.73
C ALA A 288 13.53 3.53 -17.81
N ALA A 289 14.47 3.11 -16.95
CA ALA A 289 14.96 1.72 -16.92
C ALA A 289 14.00 0.77 -16.20
N SER A 290 13.18 1.30 -15.29
CA SER A 290 12.17 0.55 -14.54
C SER A 290 10.91 1.40 -14.35
N PRO A 291 9.76 0.79 -14.00
CA PRO A 291 8.67 1.53 -13.37
C PRO A 291 9.22 2.28 -12.14
N PHE A 292 8.86 3.57 -11.99
CA PHE A 292 9.31 4.43 -10.88
C PHE A 292 10.82 4.58 -10.71
N ASP A 293 11.53 4.71 -11.83
CA ASP A 293 12.96 5.04 -11.81
C ASP A 293 13.25 6.28 -10.94
N TRP A 294 14.16 6.11 -9.98
CA TRP A 294 14.48 7.12 -8.96
C TRP A 294 15.07 8.39 -9.56
N ASP A 295 15.76 8.27 -10.70
CA ASP A 295 16.35 9.41 -11.41
C ASP A 295 15.27 10.35 -11.97
N HIS A 296 14.06 9.83 -12.18
CA HIS A 296 12.90 10.58 -12.67
C HIS A 296 11.86 10.88 -11.58
N ARG A 297 12.11 10.48 -10.33
CA ARG A 297 11.19 10.71 -9.21
C ARG A 297 10.76 12.17 -9.04
N PRO A 298 11.65 13.20 -9.13
CA PRO A 298 11.21 14.59 -9.04
C PRO A 298 10.19 14.98 -10.11
N PHE A 299 10.30 14.41 -11.31
CA PHE A 299 9.34 14.65 -12.39
C PHE A 299 7.99 13.97 -12.10
N PHE A 300 7.98 12.70 -11.68
CA PHE A 300 6.75 11.97 -11.37
C PHE A 300 5.97 12.58 -10.19
N LEU A 301 6.67 13.09 -9.17
CA LEU A 301 6.04 13.70 -8.01
C LEU A 301 5.23 14.97 -8.35
N ARG A 302 5.51 15.65 -9.47
CA ARG A 302 4.72 16.81 -9.91
C ARG A 302 3.28 16.45 -10.31
N PHE A 303 2.99 15.18 -10.59
CA PHE A 303 1.61 14.71 -10.84
C PHE A 303 0.78 14.58 -9.55
N ASN A 304 1.44 14.54 -8.39
CA ASN A 304 0.78 14.46 -7.08
C ASN A 304 0.36 15.84 -6.57
N THR A 305 -0.49 16.50 -7.35
CA THR A 305 -1.10 17.81 -7.05
C THR A 305 -2.61 17.71 -7.23
N ASP A 306 -3.41 18.42 -6.42
CA ASP A 306 -4.86 18.52 -6.61
C ASP A 306 -5.24 19.65 -7.59
N ASP A 307 -4.27 20.48 -8.00
CA ASP A 307 -4.46 21.53 -9.00
C ASP A 307 -4.45 20.93 -10.42
N LEU A 308 -5.60 21.00 -11.09
CA LEU A 308 -5.76 20.46 -12.45
C LEU A 308 -4.99 21.26 -13.51
N GLU A 309 -4.77 22.56 -13.31
CA GLU A 309 -4.01 23.39 -14.24
C GLU A 309 -2.52 23.02 -14.16
N GLU A 310 -1.97 22.90 -12.93
CA GLU A 310 -0.62 22.40 -12.72
C GLU A 310 -0.45 20.99 -13.31
N ARG A 311 -1.42 20.10 -13.03
CA ARG A 311 -1.40 18.73 -13.55
C ARG A 311 -1.42 18.70 -15.07
N GLU A 312 -2.23 19.53 -15.71
CA GLU A 312 -2.30 19.62 -17.17
C GLU A 312 -0.95 20.00 -17.79
N VAL A 313 -0.25 20.97 -17.21
CA VAL A 313 1.09 21.39 -17.66
C VAL A 313 2.05 20.21 -17.68
N VAL A 314 2.09 19.41 -16.60
CA VAL A 314 3.01 18.27 -16.51
C VAL A 314 2.57 17.11 -17.42
N VAL A 315 1.26 16.90 -17.60
CA VAL A 315 0.74 15.93 -18.58
C VAL A 315 1.17 16.31 -19.99
N ARG A 316 1.08 17.58 -20.38
CA ARG A 316 1.55 18.05 -21.71
C ARG A 316 3.05 17.81 -21.90
N GLU A 317 3.85 18.06 -20.87
CA GLU A 317 5.30 17.81 -20.87
C GLU A 317 5.61 16.31 -21.06
N LEU A 318 4.92 15.44 -20.34
CA LEU A 318 5.03 13.98 -20.50
C LEU A 318 4.66 13.55 -21.91
N LEU A 319 3.49 13.96 -22.41
CA LEU A 319 2.98 13.59 -23.73
C LEU A 319 3.92 14.04 -24.85
N ALA A 320 4.47 15.26 -24.76
CA ALA A 320 5.49 15.74 -25.67
C ALA A 320 6.75 14.86 -25.64
N THR A 321 7.21 14.46 -24.44
CA THR A 321 8.40 13.62 -24.26
C THR A 321 8.26 12.23 -24.88
N ILE A 322 7.04 11.66 -24.84
CA ILE A 322 6.74 10.34 -25.43
C ILE A 322 6.17 10.42 -26.86
N GLY A 323 6.08 11.63 -27.45
CA GLY A 323 5.60 11.82 -28.81
C GLY A 323 4.11 11.52 -29.01
N LYS A 324 3.26 11.85 -28.02
CA LYS A 324 1.80 11.70 -28.07
C LYS A 324 1.12 13.07 -28.18
N ASP A 325 0.01 13.10 -28.92
CA ASP A 325 -0.81 14.31 -29.08
C ASP A 325 -1.66 14.56 -27.81
N PRO A 326 -1.50 15.73 -27.16
CA PRO A 326 -2.28 16.09 -25.98
C PRO A 326 -3.79 16.17 -26.17
N SER A 327 -4.28 16.52 -27.37
CA SER A 327 -5.72 16.76 -27.61
C SER A 327 -6.59 15.52 -27.45
N ARG A 328 -5.98 14.33 -27.44
CA ARG A 328 -6.66 13.05 -27.21
C ARG A 328 -6.94 12.77 -25.74
N TYR A 329 -6.15 13.34 -24.83
CA TYR A 329 -6.15 12.99 -23.41
C TYR A 329 -6.53 14.15 -22.50
N ILE A 330 -6.35 15.39 -22.98
CA ILE A 330 -6.69 16.60 -22.28
C ILE A 330 -7.94 17.16 -22.95
N LYS A 331 -9.04 17.27 -22.19
CA LYS A 331 -10.26 17.89 -22.71
C LYS A 331 -9.94 19.35 -23.04
N PRO A 332 -10.36 19.87 -24.21
CA PRO A 332 -10.20 21.28 -24.49
C PRO A 332 -10.96 22.08 -23.41
N GLU A 333 -10.33 23.14 -22.93
CA GLU A 333 -10.96 24.12 -22.05
C GLU A 333 -12.30 24.54 -22.69
N PRO A 334 -13.43 24.50 -21.97
CA PRO A 334 -14.67 25.01 -22.52
C PRO A 334 -14.43 26.47 -22.90
N LEU A 335 -14.58 26.79 -24.19
CA LEU A 335 -14.52 28.17 -24.68
C LEU A 335 -15.40 29.01 -23.75
N ALA A 336 -14.79 29.98 -23.06
CA ALA A 336 -15.52 30.90 -22.19
C ALA A 336 -16.68 31.52 -22.99
N PRO A 337 -17.89 31.60 -22.40
CA PRO A 337 -19.11 32.00 -23.11
C PRO A 337 -19.05 33.40 -23.73
#